data_AF-A0A815S3D1-F1
#
_entry.id   AF-A0A815S3D1-F1
#
_cell.length_a   1.000
_cell.length_b   1.000
_cell.length_c   1.000
_cell.angle_alpha   90.00
_cell.angle_beta   90.00
_cell.angle_gamma   90.00
#
_symmetry.space_group_name_H-M   'P 1'
#
loop_
_entity.id
_entity.type
_entity.pdbx_description
1 polymer ?
#
loop_
_entity_poly.entity_id
_entity_poly.type
_entity_poly.pdbx_seq_one_letter_code
_entity_poly.pdbx_strand_id
1 'polypeptide(L)'
;MSSKKHIMLSYQWDNQKLVAEVYRRLNEKKIPLWMDIQGGMKGHLSESMAAGVENAVAICCFLTPKYQDSVACKDELTYAKEQGVCIIPIRLIANWKPTGWLGFTITGHKWIDFRDIDTNMDLRIQQLINEIRLLVGNKLDCFKDMEPLDFMHDKDEKEDNEEHSSTIIEEQEFDSTSYYRLTTQWQGNNKSLDVVNDGKNNNQLILATTGNYSGQYWKITPTDNGFYRLTTQWQGDKKSLDVVNDGKNNNQLILATTGNYSGQSWKITSTGNGFYRLTTQWQGDDKSFSVVKDGKNNNQLILAKTSDCQEQYWKITKV
;
A
#
# COMPACT_ATOMS: atom_id res chain seq x y z
N MET A 1 -2.51 -39.77 -1.87
CA MET A 1 -2.58 -38.69 -2.87
C MET A 1 -2.11 -37.43 -2.17
N SER A 2 -1.10 -36.72 -2.69
CA SER A 2 -0.70 -35.43 -2.10
C SER A 2 -1.88 -34.48 -2.20
N SER A 3 -2.34 -33.94 -1.08
CA SER A 3 -3.38 -32.91 -1.05
C SER A 3 -2.95 -31.70 -1.89
N LYS A 4 -3.90 -31.07 -2.58
CA LYS A 4 -3.63 -29.94 -3.48
C LYS A 4 -3.46 -28.66 -2.65
N LYS A 5 -2.40 -27.90 -2.95
CA LYS A 5 -2.13 -26.61 -2.32
C LYS A 5 -3.28 -25.62 -2.55
N HIS A 6 -3.61 -24.83 -1.55
CA HIS A 6 -4.75 -23.91 -1.58
C HIS A 6 -4.53 -22.66 -0.71
N ILE A 7 -5.44 -21.69 -0.81
CA ILE A 7 -5.51 -20.53 0.09
C ILE A 7 -6.61 -20.75 1.11
N MET A 8 -6.29 -20.66 2.40
CA MET A 8 -7.26 -20.75 3.47
C MET A 8 -7.91 -19.38 3.71
N LEU A 9 -9.24 -19.33 3.77
CA LEU A 9 -9.97 -18.13 4.21
C LEU A 9 -10.36 -18.32 5.67
N SER A 10 -9.67 -17.62 6.59
CA SER A 10 -9.95 -17.68 8.03
C SER A 10 -10.74 -16.45 8.46
N TYR A 11 -11.89 -16.66 9.07
CA TYR A 11 -12.83 -15.61 9.45
C TYR A 11 -13.65 -16.01 10.67
N GLN A 12 -14.18 -15.02 11.38
CA GLN A 12 -15.18 -15.27 12.40
C GLN A 12 -16.57 -15.39 11.76
N TRP A 13 -17.38 -16.34 12.23
CA TRP A 13 -18.65 -16.75 11.63
C TRP A 13 -19.64 -15.60 11.31
N ASP A 14 -19.63 -14.47 12.02
CA ASP A 14 -20.51 -13.33 11.72
C ASP A 14 -20.21 -12.72 10.33
N ASN A 15 -18.99 -12.90 9.83
CA ASN A 15 -18.56 -12.44 8.52
C ASN A 15 -18.76 -13.48 7.41
N GLN A 16 -19.42 -14.62 7.70
CA GLN A 16 -19.66 -15.71 6.77
C GLN A 16 -20.22 -15.27 5.41
N LYS A 17 -21.21 -14.36 5.38
CA LYS A 17 -21.83 -13.90 4.14
C LYS A 17 -20.82 -13.19 3.23
N LEU A 18 -20.01 -12.29 3.81
CA LEU A 18 -18.98 -11.56 3.09
C LEU A 18 -17.89 -12.52 2.58
N VAL A 19 -17.41 -13.41 3.43
CA VAL A 19 -16.31 -14.32 3.05
C VAL A 19 -16.77 -15.36 2.03
N ALA A 20 -18.03 -15.80 2.07
CA ALA A 20 -18.60 -16.64 1.03
C ALA A 20 -18.66 -15.93 -0.33
N GLU A 21 -18.95 -14.64 -0.36
CA GLU A 21 -18.88 -13.85 -1.59
C GLU A 21 -17.43 -13.72 -2.09
N VAL A 22 -16.49 -13.39 -1.20
CA VAL A 22 -15.06 -13.34 -1.56
C VAL A 22 -14.58 -14.69 -2.11
N TYR A 23 -14.96 -15.79 -1.47
CA TYR A 23 -14.69 -17.15 -1.94
C TYR A 23 -15.20 -17.35 -3.36
N ARG A 24 -16.47 -17.00 -3.62
CA ARG A 24 -17.09 -17.12 -4.94
C ARG A 24 -16.27 -16.37 -6.00
N ARG A 25 -15.90 -15.12 -5.74
CA ARG A 25 -15.14 -14.27 -6.67
C ARG A 25 -13.73 -14.79 -6.94
N LEU A 26 -13.04 -15.30 -5.93
CA LEU A 26 -11.71 -15.90 -6.09
C LEU A 26 -11.78 -17.24 -6.85
N ASN A 27 -12.82 -18.04 -6.59
CA ASN A 27 -13.04 -19.32 -7.26
C ASN A 27 -13.41 -19.15 -8.74
N GLU A 28 -14.13 -18.08 -9.12
CA GLU A 28 -14.33 -17.70 -10.53
C GLU A 28 -13.01 -17.48 -11.29
N LYS A 29 -11.94 -17.10 -10.57
CA LYS A 29 -10.58 -16.96 -11.09
C LYS A 29 -9.75 -18.24 -10.99
N LYS A 30 -10.40 -19.37 -10.65
CA LYS A 30 -9.80 -20.72 -10.51
C LYS A 30 -8.70 -20.79 -9.45
N ILE A 31 -8.70 -19.88 -8.48
CA ILE A 31 -7.81 -19.95 -7.32
C ILE A 31 -8.29 -21.09 -6.42
N PRO A 32 -7.45 -22.05 -6.03
CA PRO A 32 -7.83 -23.11 -5.11
C PRO A 32 -7.98 -22.54 -3.70
N LEU A 33 -9.15 -22.73 -3.11
CA LEU A 33 -9.53 -22.14 -1.83
C LEU A 33 -9.98 -23.22 -0.83
N TRP A 34 -9.86 -22.92 0.45
CA TRP A 34 -10.46 -23.67 1.54
C TRP A 34 -11.19 -22.73 2.49
N MET A 35 -12.36 -23.15 2.97
CA MET A 35 -13.11 -22.51 4.05
C MET A 35 -14.01 -23.52 4.76
N ASP A 36 -14.33 -23.25 6.04
CA ASP A 36 -15.08 -24.13 6.95
C ASP A 36 -16.43 -24.63 6.39
N ILE A 37 -17.14 -23.83 5.58
CA ILE A 37 -18.52 -24.13 5.12
C ILE A 37 -18.57 -25.10 3.92
N GLN A 38 -17.53 -25.20 3.10
CA GLN A 38 -17.55 -26.03 1.89
C GLN A 38 -16.92 -27.42 2.07
N GLY A 39 -16.28 -27.68 3.21
CA GLY A 39 -15.63 -28.96 3.52
C GLY A 39 -16.55 -30.08 4.01
N GLY A 40 -17.86 -29.84 4.15
CA GLY A 40 -18.82 -30.85 4.58
C GLY A 40 -18.56 -31.38 6.00
N MET A 41 -18.69 -30.53 7.02
CA MET A 41 -18.48 -30.96 8.40
C MET A 41 -19.79 -31.18 9.17
N LYS A 42 -19.98 -32.45 9.54
CA LYS A 42 -20.94 -32.93 10.57
C LYS A 42 -20.19 -33.50 11.79
N GLY A 43 -18.96 -33.07 12.10
CA GLY A 43 -18.14 -33.67 13.17
C GLY A 43 -17.06 -32.74 13.73
N HIS A 44 -16.57 -33.08 14.92
CA HIS A 44 -15.73 -32.31 15.87
C HIS A 44 -14.73 -31.29 15.27
N LEU A 45 -14.78 -30.05 15.77
CA LEU A 45 -14.00 -28.88 15.33
C LEU A 45 -12.47 -29.06 15.27
N SER A 46 -11.89 -30.03 15.99
CA SER A 46 -10.44 -30.13 16.15
C SER A 46 -9.70 -30.71 14.95
N GLU A 47 -10.31 -31.64 14.22
CA GLU A 47 -9.65 -32.29 13.06
C GLU A 47 -9.74 -31.44 11.78
N SER A 48 -10.71 -30.52 11.72
CA SER A 48 -10.96 -29.71 10.54
C SER A 48 -10.11 -28.45 10.43
N MET A 49 -9.71 -27.87 11.58
CA MET A 49 -8.77 -26.74 11.61
C MET A 49 -7.40 -27.15 11.08
N ALA A 50 -6.93 -28.36 11.42
CA ALA A 50 -5.70 -28.91 10.87
C ALA A 50 -5.80 -29.08 9.36
N ALA A 51 -6.90 -29.67 8.86
CA ALA A 51 -7.10 -29.93 7.44
C ALA A 51 -7.13 -28.65 6.57
N GLY A 52 -7.62 -27.53 7.11
CA GLY A 52 -7.66 -26.25 6.39
C GLY A 52 -6.33 -25.50 6.34
N VAL A 53 -5.47 -25.71 7.33
CA VAL A 53 -4.10 -25.17 7.34
C VAL A 53 -3.13 -26.10 6.61
N GLU A 54 -3.37 -27.41 6.68
CA GLU A 54 -2.56 -28.41 6.00
C GLU A 54 -2.62 -28.21 4.48
N ASN A 55 -1.46 -27.98 3.86
CA ASN A 55 -1.29 -27.66 2.44
C ASN A 55 -1.77 -26.25 2.05
N ALA A 56 -2.23 -25.43 3.00
CA ALA A 56 -2.40 -24.02 2.74
C ALA A 56 -1.04 -23.38 2.44
N VAL A 57 -1.00 -22.56 1.41
CA VAL A 57 0.21 -21.79 1.06
C VAL A 57 0.11 -20.33 1.49
N ALA A 58 -1.11 -19.86 1.71
CA ALA A 58 -1.40 -18.64 2.46
C ALA A 58 -2.72 -18.78 3.23
N ILE A 59 -2.86 -17.96 4.27
CA ILE A 59 -4.07 -17.80 5.07
C ILE A 59 -4.51 -16.33 5.02
N CYS A 60 -5.72 -16.10 4.52
CA CYS A 60 -6.37 -14.79 4.46
C CYS A 60 -7.21 -14.59 5.73
N CYS A 61 -6.76 -13.73 6.63
CA CYS A 61 -7.41 -13.49 7.92
C CYS A 61 -8.34 -12.28 7.84
N PHE A 62 -9.66 -12.49 7.92
CA PHE A 62 -10.65 -11.42 7.91
C PHE A 62 -10.83 -10.82 9.31
N LEU A 63 -10.05 -9.77 9.59
CA LEU A 63 -9.83 -9.26 10.93
C LEU A 63 -10.95 -8.34 11.41
N THR A 64 -11.53 -8.72 12.55
CA THR A 64 -12.51 -7.97 13.35
C THR A 64 -12.20 -8.17 14.84
N PRO A 65 -12.76 -7.35 15.76
CA PRO A 65 -12.66 -7.62 17.20
C PRO A 65 -13.08 -9.05 17.55
N LYS A 66 -14.18 -9.55 16.97
CA LYS A 66 -14.67 -10.92 17.20
C LYS A 66 -13.72 -12.00 16.66
N TYR A 67 -12.98 -11.72 15.60
CA TYR A 67 -11.90 -12.59 15.14
C TYR A 67 -10.79 -12.70 16.20
N GLN A 68 -10.40 -11.58 16.82
CA GLN A 68 -9.40 -11.57 17.89
C GLN A 68 -9.87 -12.32 19.15
N ASP A 69 -11.17 -12.29 19.44
CA ASP A 69 -11.76 -12.94 20.61
C ASP A 69 -12.09 -14.43 20.36
N SER A 70 -12.00 -14.90 19.11
CA SER A 70 -12.32 -16.28 18.73
C SER A 70 -11.14 -17.21 19.00
N VAL A 71 -11.35 -18.19 19.88
CA VAL A 71 -10.37 -19.25 20.16
C VAL A 71 -10.05 -20.06 18.89
N ALA A 72 -11.06 -20.40 18.10
CA ALA A 72 -10.86 -21.12 16.84
C ALA A 72 -9.96 -20.33 15.87
N CYS A 73 -10.23 -19.04 15.66
CA CYS A 73 -9.41 -18.21 14.77
C CYS A 73 -7.98 -18.04 15.30
N LYS A 74 -7.81 -17.98 16.63
CA LYS A 74 -6.50 -17.93 17.27
C LYS A 74 -5.72 -19.22 17.04
N ASP A 75 -6.35 -20.37 17.22
CA ASP A 75 -5.70 -21.68 17.07
C ASP A 75 -5.32 -21.92 15.60
N GLU A 76 -6.23 -21.61 14.66
CA GLU A 76 -5.97 -21.66 13.21
C GLU A 76 -4.75 -20.81 12.80
N LEU A 77 -4.73 -19.54 13.20
CA LEU A 77 -3.66 -18.62 12.81
C LEU A 77 -2.34 -18.95 13.51
N THR A 78 -2.39 -19.46 14.74
CA THR A 78 -1.20 -19.93 15.45
C THR A 78 -0.60 -21.14 14.75
N TYR A 79 -1.43 -22.13 14.40
CA TYR A 79 -0.97 -23.31 13.67
C TYR A 79 -0.43 -22.95 12.28
N ALA A 80 -1.11 -22.07 11.54
CA ALA A 80 -0.64 -21.58 10.24
C ALA A 80 0.74 -20.90 10.33
N LYS A 81 0.96 -20.09 11.38
CA LYS A 81 2.25 -19.46 11.65
C LYS A 81 3.34 -20.50 11.91
N GLU A 82 3.06 -21.51 12.72
CA GLU A 82 4.01 -22.59 13.03
C GLU A 82 4.37 -23.43 11.80
N GLN A 83 3.42 -23.61 10.87
CA GLN A 83 3.64 -24.29 9.59
C GLN A 83 4.31 -23.40 8.51
N GLY A 84 4.61 -22.13 8.82
CA GLY A 84 5.22 -21.19 7.87
C GLY A 84 4.29 -20.80 6.71
N VAL A 85 2.97 -20.90 6.90
CA VAL A 85 1.97 -20.45 5.94
C VAL A 85 2.01 -18.92 5.86
N CYS A 86 1.98 -18.36 4.64
CA CYS A 86 1.99 -16.91 4.45
C CYS A 86 0.71 -16.29 5.04
N ILE A 87 0.84 -15.31 5.93
CA ILE A 87 -0.30 -14.63 6.57
C ILE A 87 -0.66 -13.38 5.76
N ILE A 88 -1.94 -13.26 5.39
CA ILE A 88 -2.50 -12.11 4.68
C ILE A 88 -3.60 -11.46 5.55
N PRO A 89 -3.25 -10.42 6.34
CA PRO A 89 -4.22 -9.68 7.13
C PRO A 89 -5.19 -8.87 6.26
N ILE A 90 -6.49 -9.13 6.39
CA ILE A 90 -7.57 -8.39 5.72
C ILE A 90 -8.33 -7.58 6.76
N ARG A 91 -8.37 -6.25 6.61
CA ARG A 91 -9.04 -5.36 7.54
C ARG A 91 -10.50 -5.13 7.16
N LEU A 92 -11.43 -5.44 8.06
CA LEU A 92 -12.86 -5.17 7.84
C LEU A 92 -13.38 -3.96 8.64
N ILE A 93 -12.71 -3.56 9.73
CA ILE A 93 -13.23 -2.56 10.66
C ILE A 93 -12.33 -1.32 10.72
N ALA A 94 -12.94 -0.14 10.55
CA ALA A 94 -12.29 1.16 10.75
C ALA A 94 -12.05 1.44 12.23
N ASN A 95 -11.03 2.24 12.54
CA ASN A 95 -10.73 2.72 13.90
C ASN A 95 -10.48 1.63 14.97
N TRP A 96 -10.36 0.38 14.57
CA TRP A 96 -9.91 -0.72 15.41
C TRP A 96 -8.53 -1.19 14.93
N LYS A 97 -7.66 -1.55 15.88
CA LYS A 97 -6.34 -2.14 15.62
C LYS A 97 -6.22 -3.40 16.48
N PRO A 98 -5.72 -4.51 15.92
CA PRO A 98 -5.47 -5.70 16.71
C PRO A 98 -4.45 -5.45 17.82
N THR A 99 -4.64 -6.16 18.92
CA THR A 99 -3.79 -6.09 20.12
C THR A 99 -3.46 -7.48 20.61
N GLY A 100 -2.57 -7.58 21.59
CA GLY A 100 -2.19 -8.85 22.21
C GLY A 100 -1.67 -9.86 21.18
N TRP A 101 -2.20 -11.09 21.25
CA TRP A 101 -1.78 -12.21 20.42
C TRP A 101 -1.90 -11.92 18.92
N LEU A 102 -3.00 -11.28 18.50
CA LEU A 102 -3.28 -11.04 17.09
C LEU A 102 -2.37 -9.93 16.56
N GLY A 103 -2.25 -8.82 17.31
CA GLY A 103 -1.37 -7.71 16.95
C GLY A 103 0.09 -8.15 16.81
N PHE A 104 0.58 -8.98 17.74
CA PHE A 104 1.93 -9.55 17.67
C PHE A 104 2.10 -10.46 16.44
N THR A 105 1.12 -11.33 16.17
CA THR A 105 1.21 -12.30 15.07
C THR A 105 1.21 -11.65 13.68
N ILE A 106 0.41 -10.60 13.47
CA ILE A 106 0.30 -9.94 12.17
C ILE A 106 1.24 -8.74 12.00
N THR A 107 2.02 -8.38 13.03
CA THR A 107 3.00 -7.29 12.92
C THR A 107 3.95 -7.54 11.74
N GLY A 108 4.29 -6.49 11.00
CA GLY A 108 5.19 -6.55 9.84
C GLY A 108 4.53 -7.07 8.54
N HIS A 109 3.30 -7.57 8.59
CA HIS A 109 2.59 -8.03 7.40
C HIS A 109 1.87 -6.86 6.71
N LYS A 110 1.82 -6.88 5.37
CA LYS A 110 1.04 -5.92 4.57
C LYS A 110 -0.46 -6.21 4.74
N TRP A 111 -1.23 -5.15 4.91
CA TRP A 111 -2.68 -5.25 5.09
C TRP A 111 -3.42 -5.06 3.78
N ILE A 112 -4.46 -5.85 3.58
CA ILE A 112 -5.47 -5.63 2.54
C ILE A 112 -6.68 -4.97 3.18
N ASP A 113 -7.07 -3.81 2.68
CA ASP A 113 -8.15 -3.03 3.25
C ASP A 113 -9.48 -3.35 2.59
N PHE A 114 -10.40 -3.94 3.33
CA PHE A 114 -11.75 -4.33 2.89
C PHE A 114 -12.83 -3.51 3.62
N ARG A 115 -12.49 -2.40 4.28
CA ARG A 115 -13.45 -1.57 5.02
C ARG A 115 -14.56 -0.95 4.14
N ASP A 116 -14.32 -0.80 2.85
CA ASP A 116 -15.25 -0.28 1.84
C ASP A 116 -15.66 -1.36 0.82
N ILE A 117 -15.57 -2.64 1.19
CA ILE A 117 -15.83 -3.74 0.26
C ILE A 117 -17.26 -3.74 -0.30
N ASP A 118 -18.22 -3.22 0.46
CA ASP A 118 -19.62 -3.11 0.02
C ASP A 118 -19.77 -2.21 -1.21
N THR A 119 -18.88 -1.24 -1.41
CA THR A 119 -18.90 -0.31 -2.56
C THR A 119 -17.80 -0.59 -3.59
N ASN A 120 -16.70 -1.24 -3.19
CA ASN A 120 -15.50 -1.43 -4.01
C ASN A 120 -15.11 -2.91 -4.17
N MET A 121 -16.07 -3.84 -4.13
CA MET A 121 -15.83 -5.29 -4.13
C MET A 121 -14.84 -5.76 -5.19
N ASP A 122 -15.03 -5.38 -6.46
CA ASP A 122 -14.16 -5.83 -7.55
C ASP A 122 -12.70 -5.40 -7.35
N LEU A 123 -12.50 -4.14 -6.96
CA LEU A 123 -11.18 -3.60 -6.66
C LEU A 123 -10.52 -4.34 -5.50
N ARG A 124 -11.27 -4.62 -4.43
CA ARG A 124 -10.76 -5.32 -3.25
C ARG A 124 -10.40 -6.77 -3.54
N ILE A 125 -11.21 -7.46 -4.34
CA ILE A 125 -10.89 -8.81 -4.83
C ILE A 125 -9.61 -8.79 -5.67
N GLN A 126 -9.45 -7.84 -6.60
CA GLN A 126 -8.22 -7.73 -7.40
C GLN A 126 -6.98 -7.47 -6.53
N GLN A 127 -7.08 -6.58 -5.54
CA GLN A 127 -5.99 -6.33 -4.59
C GLN A 127 -5.60 -7.58 -3.80
N LEU A 128 -6.59 -8.36 -3.36
CA LEU A 128 -6.36 -9.63 -2.68
C LEU A 128 -5.69 -10.67 -3.60
N ILE A 129 -6.14 -10.81 -4.85
CA ILE A 129 -5.52 -11.70 -5.84
C ILE A 129 -4.06 -11.32 -6.07
N ASN A 130 -3.77 -10.02 -6.23
CA ASN A 130 -2.42 -9.54 -6.45
C ASN A 130 -1.51 -9.84 -5.25
N GLU A 131 -2.00 -9.63 -4.02
CA GLU A 131 -1.23 -9.95 -2.82
C GLU A 131 -0.98 -11.46 -2.68
N ILE A 132 -2.01 -12.28 -2.90
CA ILE A 132 -1.87 -13.74 -2.92
C ILE A 132 -0.81 -14.14 -3.94
N ARG A 133 -0.88 -13.60 -5.17
CA ARG A 133 0.09 -13.89 -6.23
C ARG A 133 1.52 -13.49 -5.83
N LEU A 134 1.69 -12.32 -5.23
CA LEU A 134 3.00 -11.83 -4.78
C LEU A 134 3.62 -12.72 -3.70
N LEU A 135 2.84 -13.16 -2.71
CA LEU A 135 3.35 -13.92 -1.56
C LEU A 135 3.51 -15.42 -1.87
N VAL A 136 2.64 -15.94 -2.72
CA VAL A 136 2.53 -17.38 -2.97
C VAL A 136 3.23 -17.80 -4.26
N GLY A 137 3.25 -16.93 -5.28
CA GLY A 137 3.88 -17.17 -6.57
C GLY A 137 3.52 -18.54 -7.16
N ASN A 138 4.55 -19.26 -7.60
CA ASN A 138 4.43 -20.57 -8.27
C ASN A 138 4.03 -21.71 -7.31
N LYS A 139 3.80 -21.45 -6.01
CA LYS A 139 3.31 -22.46 -5.07
C LYS A 139 1.88 -22.90 -5.41
N LEU A 140 1.11 -22.11 -6.17
CA LEU A 140 -0.19 -22.51 -6.73
C LEU A 140 -0.13 -22.68 -8.25
N ASP A 141 -0.66 -23.81 -8.73
CA ASP A 141 -0.63 -24.15 -10.16
C ASP A 141 -1.35 -23.12 -11.03
N CYS A 142 -2.44 -22.51 -10.54
CA CYS A 142 -3.21 -21.51 -11.27
C CYS A 142 -2.43 -20.23 -11.60
N PHE A 143 -1.26 -20.03 -10.98
CA PHE A 143 -0.38 -18.88 -11.25
C PHE A 143 0.86 -19.24 -12.07
N LYS A 144 1.07 -20.51 -12.41
CA LYS A 144 2.27 -20.96 -13.16
C LYS A 144 2.26 -20.50 -14.62
N ASP A 145 1.07 -20.42 -15.22
CA ASP A 145 0.87 -20.07 -16.64
C ASP A 145 0.22 -18.69 -16.83
N MET A 146 0.06 -17.91 -15.75
CA MET A 146 -0.45 -16.54 -15.86
C MET A 146 0.70 -15.60 -16.22
N GLU A 147 0.54 -14.84 -17.31
CA GLU A 147 1.43 -13.75 -17.66
C GLU A 147 1.69 -12.84 -16.44
N PRO A 148 2.91 -12.27 -16.29
CA PRO A 148 3.22 -11.27 -15.29
C PRO A 148 2.09 -10.23 -15.17
N LEU A 149 1.87 -9.64 -13.99
CA LEU A 149 0.89 -8.57 -13.86
C LEU A 149 1.32 -7.39 -14.75
N ASP A 150 0.84 -7.37 -15.98
CA ASP A 150 0.97 -6.24 -16.89
C ASP A 150 0.20 -5.08 -16.28
N PHE A 151 0.94 -4.15 -15.69
CA PHE A 151 0.44 -2.78 -15.59
C PHE A 151 0.06 -2.39 -17.01
N MET A 152 -1.22 -2.05 -17.22
CA MET A 152 -1.74 -1.61 -18.51
C MET A 152 -0.86 -0.47 -19.05
N HIS A 153 0.14 -0.83 -19.86
CA HIS A 153 0.78 0.04 -20.81
C HIS A 153 -0.21 0.18 -21.96
N ASP A 154 -0.52 1.41 -22.32
CA ASP A 154 -1.05 1.70 -23.65
C ASP A 154 -0.08 1.07 -24.66
N LYS A 155 -0.60 0.14 -25.45
CA LYS A 155 0.16 -0.55 -26.49
C LYS A 155 0.43 0.41 -27.64
N ASP A 156 1.71 0.72 -27.86
CA ASP A 156 2.25 0.85 -29.21
C ASP A 156 3.43 -0.13 -29.34
N GLU A 157 3.38 -0.91 -30.42
CA GLU A 157 4.17 -2.12 -30.69
C GLU A 157 5.68 -1.86 -30.88
N LYS A 158 6.54 -2.76 -30.38
CA LYS A 158 7.24 -3.80 -31.18
C LYS A 158 8.23 -4.62 -30.32
N GLU A 159 8.27 -5.92 -30.62
CA GLU A 159 9.12 -6.96 -30.03
C GLU A 159 10.60 -6.80 -30.41
N ASP A 160 11.50 -7.20 -29.51
CA ASP A 160 12.57 -8.16 -29.81
C ASP A 160 13.11 -8.80 -28.52
N ASN A 161 13.46 -10.10 -28.61
CA ASN A 161 13.84 -11.02 -27.54
C ASN A 161 15.23 -10.77 -26.95
N GLU A 162 15.43 -11.04 -25.64
CA GLU A 162 16.57 -11.81 -25.09
C GLU A 162 16.44 -12.09 -23.56
N GLU A 163 17.32 -12.95 -23.06
CA GLU A 163 17.17 -13.98 -22.02
C GLU A 163 17.12 -13.57 -20.53
N HIS A 164 16.69 -14.58 -19.74
CA HIS A 164 16.63 -14.68 -18.27
C HIS A 164 17.66 -13.87 -17.46
N SER A 165 17.16 -13.06 -16.53
CA SER A 165 17.86 -12.75 -15.29
C SER A 165 16.86 -12.69 -14.13
N SER A 166 17.12 -13.48 -13.09
CA SER A 166 16.37 -13.54 -11.85
C SER A 166 16.38 -12.18 -11.14
N THR A 167 15.26 -11.45 -11.17
CA THR A 167 15.12 -10.16 -10.50
C THR A 167 14.65 -10.31 -9.05
N ILE A 168 15.56 -9.95 -8.15
CA ILE A 168 15.27 -9.57 -6.77
C ILE A 168 14.16 -8.50 -6.81
N ILE A 169 13.18 -8.56 -5.90
CA ILE A 169 12.13 -7.55 -5.79
C ILE A 169 12.80 -6.25 -5.34
N GLU A 170 13.17 -5.41 -6.30
CA GLU A 170 13.56 -4.03 -6.05
C GLU A 170 12.28 -3.28 -5.65
N GLU A 171 12.28 -2.68 -4.46
CA GLU A 171 11.39 -1.54 -4.20
C GLU A 171 11.53 -0.60 -5.40
N GLN A 172 10.41 -0.13 -5.96
CA GLN A 172 10.48 0.75 -7.13
C GLN A 172 11.33 1.98 -6.80
N GLU A 173 12.60 1.93 -7.19
CA GLU A 173 13.58 2.95 -6.87
C GLU A 173 13.38 4.09 -7.86
N PHE A 174 13.29 5.31 -7.35
CA PHE A 174 13.20 6.48 -8.20
C PHE A 174 14.57 6.73 -8.83
N ASP A 175 14.62 6.72 -10.16
CA ASP A 175 15.79 7.10 -10.94
C ASP A 175 16.23 8.53 -10.57
N SER A 176 17.32 8.60 -9.80
CA SER A 176 17.87 9.85 -9.30
C SER A 176 18.39 10.80 -10.39
N THR A 177 18.48 10.36 -11.64
CA THR A 177 18.84 11.22 -12.78
C THR A 177 17.62 11.88 -13.45
N SER A 178 16.43 11.45 -13.08
CA SER A 178 15.17 11.87 -13.69
C SER A 178 14.39 12.87 -12.83
N TYR A 179 13.47 13.57 -13.49
CA TYR A 179 12.49 14.41 -12.82
C TYR A 179 11.12 13.74 -12.77
N TYR A 180 10.37 14.12 -11.75
CA TYR A 180 9.05 13.60 -11.44
C TYR A 180 8.08 14.74 -11.20
N ARG A 181 6.83 14.50 -11.53
CA ARG A 181 5.70 15.36 -11.21
C ARG A 181 4.87 14.70 -10.13
N LEU A 182 4.55 15.47 -9.08
CA LEU A 182 3.73 15.02 -7.97
C LEU A 182 2.35 15.67 -8.07
N THR A 183 1.30 14.85 -8.18
CA THR A 183 -0.11 15.29 -8.15
C THR A 183 -0.85 14.53 -7.06
N THR A 184 -1.99 15.05 -6.58
CA THR A 184 -2.81 14.31 -5.60
C THR A 184 -3.92 13.53 -6.28
N GLN A 185 -4.38 12.45 -5.64
CA GLN A 185 -5.59 11.75 -6.07
C GLN A 185 -6.80 12.68 -6.08
N TRP A 186 -6.86 13.63 -5.14
CA TRP A 186 -8.00 14.53 -5.00
C TRP A 186 -8.15 15.52 -6.15
N GLN A 187 -7.10 16.28 -6.49
CA GLN A 187 -7.19 17.29 -7.57
C GLN A 187 -6.74 16.77 -8.94
N GLY A 188 -6.17 15.57 -8.98
CA GLY A 188 -5.79 14.88 -10.20
C GLY A 188 -4.66 15.58 -10.97
N ASN A 189 -4.52 15.20 -12.24
CA ASN A 189 -3.34 15.55 -13.05
C ASN A 189 -3.24 17.03 -13.42
N ASN A 190 -4.29 17.83 -13.21
CA ASN A 190 -4.33 19.25 -13.55
C ASN A 190 -3.66 20.15 -12.50
N LYS A 191 -3.31 19.58 -11.33
CA LYS A 191 -2.72 20.31 -10.22
C LYS A 191 -1.49 19.58 -9.69
N SER A 192 -0.34 20.23 -9.77
CA SER A 192 0.97 19.67 -9.42
C SER A 192 1.61 20.42 -8.26
N LEU A 193 2.41 19.69 -7.48
CA LEU A 193 3.27 20.26 -6.47
C LEU A 193 4.28 21.22 -7.12
N ASP A 194 4.28 22.45 -6.67
CA ASP A 194 5.10 23.53 -7.20
C ASP A 194 5.73 24.33 -6.07
N VAL A 195 6.82 25.04 -6.40
CA VAL A 195 7.44 26.03 -5.52
C VAL A 195 7.10 27.41 -6.06
N VAL A 196 6.52 28.25 -5.20
CA VAL A 196 6.23 29.65 -5.53
C VAL A 196 7.54 30.38 -5.85
N ASN A 197 7.57 31.02 -7.03
CA ASN A 197 8.68 31.80 -7.55
C ASN A 197 8.17 33.17 -8.03
N ASP A 198 7.69 33.98 -7.08
CA ASP A 198 7.09 35.30 -7.31
C ASP A 198 8.00 36.47 -6.86
N GLY A 199 9.22 36.17 -6.41
CA GLY A 199 10.19 37.15 -5.90
C GLY A 199 9.90 37.67 -4.50
N LYS A 200 8.78 37.28 -3.86
CA LYS A 200 8.37 37.73 -2.52
C LYS A 200 8.18 36.58 -1.52
N ASN A 201 7.63 35.47 -1.97
CA ASN A 201 7.31 34.26 -1.22
C ASN A 201 8.14 33.05 -1.68
N ASN A 202 9.35 33.32 -2.18
CA ASN A 202 10.26 32.28 -2.65
C ASN A 202 10.41 31.18 -1.59
N ASN A 203 10.32 29.91 -2.03
CA ASN A 203 10.40 28.68 -1.23
C ASN A 203 9.10 28.21 -0.56
N GLN A 204 7.96 28.88 -0.75
CA GLN A 204 6.67 28.32 -0.33
C GLN A 204 6.18 27.27 -1.33
N LEU A 205 5.53 26.22 -0.83
CA LEU A 205 4.97 25.15 -1.64
C LEU A 205 3.48 25.41 -1.90
N ILE A 206 3.04 25.09 -3.11
CA ILE A 206 1.64 25.21 -3.54
C ILE A 206 1.27 24.07 -4.47
N LEU A 207 -0.03 23.76 -4.56
CA LEU A 207 -0.57 22.99 -5.67
C LEU A 207 -0.99 23.94 -6.81
N ALA A 208 -0.15 24.06 -7.84
CA ALA A 208 -0.35 24.96 -8.98
C ALA A 208 -0.93 24.21 -10.18
N THR A 209 -1.42 24.96 -11.17
CA THR A 209 -1.84 24.36 -12.45
C THR A 209 -0.66 23.64 -13.10
N THR A 210 -0.86 22.39 -13.47
CA THR A 210 0.18 21.55 -14.09
C THR A 210 0.67 22.17 -15.38
N GLY A 211 1.99 22.25 -15.54
CA GLY A 211 2.65 22.71 -16.75
C GLY A 211 4.13 22.37 -16.75
N ASN A 212 4.86 22.93 -17.72
CA ASN A 212 6.29 22.69 -17.89
C ASN A 212 7.11 23.75 -17.14
N TYR A 213 7.02 23.70 -15.82
CA TYR A 213 7.68 24.65 -14.93
C TYR A 213 8.74 23.93 -14.10
N SER A 214 9.93 24.51 -13.99
CA SER A 214 11.06 23.92 -13.24
C SER A 214 10.80 23.79 -11.73
N GLY A 215 9.82 24.51 -11.20
CA GLY A 215 9.31 24.35 -9.82
C GLY A 215 8.42 23.11 -9.63
N GLN A 216 7.87 22.54 -10.72
CA GLN A 216 7.00 21.34 -10.70
C GLN A 216 7.74 20.04 -10.99
N TYR A 217 9.03 20.13 -11.33
CA TYR A 217 9.87 19.00 -11.64
C TYR A 217 10.74 18.66 -10.45
N TRP A 218 10.45 17.52 -9.85
CA TRP A 218 11.01 17.05 -8.59
C TRP A 218 11.98 15.90 -8.85
N LYS A 219 13.22 16.06 -8.42
CA LYS A 219 14.19 14.98 -8.36
C LYS A 219 14.02 14.26 -7.03
N ILE A 220 13.90 12.94 -7.08
CA ILE A 220 13.74 12.08 -5.90
C ILE A 220 15.02 11.28 -5.76
N THR A 221 15.85 11.62 -4.78
CA THR A 221 17.17 11.00 -4.59
C THR A 221 17.13 10.11 -3.36
N PRO A 222 17.44 8.81 -3.46
CA PRO A 222 17.54 7.93 -2.30
C PRO A 222 18.63 8.41 -1.33
N THR A 223 18.39 8.17 -0.05
CA THR A 223 19.29 8.45 1.07
C THR A 223 19.32 7.23 1.98
N ASP A 224 20.15 7.26 3.03
CA ASP A 224 20.29 6.13 3.94
C ASP A 224 18.95 5.70 4.57
N ASN A 225 18.83 4.40 4.85
CA ASN A 225 17.69 3.81 5.58
C ASN A 225 16.32 3.92 4.88
N GLY A 226 16.28 3.91 3.54
CA GLY A 226 15.02 3.86 2.77
C GLY A 226 14.26 5.19 2.74
N PHE A 227 14.95 6.30 3.01
CA PHE A 227 14.41 7.65 2.88
C PHE A 227 14.86 8.28 1.57
N TYR A 228 14.15 9.34 1.15
CA TYR A 228 14.40 10.10 -0.05
C TYR A 228 14.56 11.58 0.27
N ARG A 229 15.37 12.25 -0.53
CA ARG A 229 15.44 13.71 -0.60
C ARG A 229 14.73 14.19 -1.86
N LEU A 230 13.83 15.15 -1.70
CA LEU A 230 13.10 15.76 -2.81
C LEU A 230 13.65 17.17 -3.06
N THR A 231 14.17 17.40 -4.26
CA THR A 231 14.67 18.70 -4.74
C THR A 231 13.95 19.08 -6.02
N THR A 232 13.89 20.37 -6.37
CA THR A 232 13.29 20.80 -7.65
C THR A 232 14.34 21.09 -8.70
N GLN A 233 13.98 21.03 -9.98
CA GLN A 233 14.85 21.48 -11.08
C GLN A 233 15.24 22.96 -10.91
N TRP A 234 14.35 23.78 -10.35
CA TRP A 234 14.57 25.23 -10.22
C TRP A 234 15.74 25.60 -9.31
N GLN A 235 15.77 25.13 -8.07
CA GLN A 235 16.85 25.45 -7.11
C GLN A 235 17.88 24.32 -6.93
N GLY A 236 17.64 23.18 -7.56
CA GLY A 236 18.53 22.03 -7.59
C GLY A 236 18.86 21.50 -6.19
N ASP A 237 20.00 20.83 -6.10
CA ASP A 237 20.38 20.04 -4.94
C ASP A 237 20.75 20.87 -3.68
N LYS A 238 20.71 22.20 -3.76
CA LYS A 238 20.97 23.09 -2.61
C LYS A 238 19.76 23.29 -1.71
N LYS A 239 18.57 22.98 -2.23
CA LYS A 239 17.29 23.27 -1.58
C LYS A 239 16.35 22.08 -1.70
N SER A 240 15.88 21.57 -0.57
CA SER A 240 15.02 20.38 -0.51
C SER A 240 13.71 20.64 0.22
N LEU A 241 12.71 19.83 -0.10
CA LEU A 241 11.42 19.83 0.58
C LEU A 241 11.62 19.53 2.07
N ASP A 242 11.14 20.42 2.92
CA ASP A 242 11.30 20.35 4.37
C ASP A 242 9.97 20.66 5.07
N VAL A 243 9.80 20.08 6.25
CA VAL A 243 8.72 20.41 7.17
C VAL A 243 9.28 21.34 8.24
N VAL A 244 8.72 22.55 8.33
CA VAL A 244 9.07 23.52 9.37
C VAL A 244 8.75 22.96 10.75
N ASN A 245 9.74 23.02 11.64
CA ASN A 245 9.66 22.61 13.04
C ASN A 245 10.31 23.67 13.95
N ASP A 246 9.79 24.91 13.91
CA ASP A 246 10.29 26.06 14.67
C ASP A 246 9.44 26.38 15.92
N GLY A 247 8.44 25.53 16.23
CA GLY A 247 7.49 25.71 17.33
C GLY A 247 6.37 26.73 17.06
N LYS A 248 6.45 27.52 15.99
CA LYS A 248 5.47 28.57 15.65
C LYS A 248 4.69 28.25 14.37
N ASN A 249 5.36 27.70 13.38
CA ASN A 249 4.86 27.37 12.04
C ASN A 249 4.92 25.85 11.78
N ASN A 250 4.82 25.04 12.83
CA ASN A 250 4.95 23.59 12.74
C ASN A 250 4.01 22.99 11.69
N ASN A 251 4.52 22.00 10.96
CA ASN A 251 3.83 21.27 9.89
C ASN A 251 3.64 22.04 8.57
N GLN A 252 4.16 23.27 8.44
CA GLN A 252 4.22 23.94 7.15
C GLN A 252 5.35 23.38 6.30
N LEU A 253 5.16 23.37 4.98
CA LEU A 253 6.15 22.88 4.03
C LEU A 253 6.89 24.05 3.40
N ILE A 254 8.21 23.93 3.30
CA ILE A 254 9.08 24.91 2.64
C ILE A 254 10.16 24.22 1.81
N LEU A 255 10.78 24.98 0.92
CA LEU A 255 12.05 24.59 0.30
C LEU A 255 13.21 25.17 1.13
N ALA A 256 13.82 24.35 1.97
CA ALA A 256 14.88 24.76 2.90
C ALA A 256 16.28 24.39 2.37
N THR A 257 17.33 24.98 2.95
CA THR A 257 18.71 24.59 2.63
C THR A 257 18.91 23.11 2.92
N THR A 258 19.39 22.39 1.91
CA THR A 258 19.64 20.95 1.98
C THR A 258 20.67 20.62 3.05
N GLY A 259 20.30 19.69 3.93
CA GLY A 259 21.18 19.15 4.98
C GLY A 259 20.61 17.86 5.58
N ASN A 260 21.21 17.40 6.68
CA ASN A 260 20.80 16.17 7.36
C ASN A 260 19.77 16.49 8.44
N TYR A 261 18.56 16.81 8.01
CA TYR A 261 17.44 17.17 8.88
C TYR A 261 16.30 16.15 8.72
N SER A 262 15.74 15.68 9.82
CA SER A 262 14.66 14.69 9.81
C SER A 262 13.37 15.17 9.12
N GLY A 263 13.19 16.48 8.95
CA GLY A 263 12.11 17.07 8.15
C GLY A 263 12.35 17.03 6.63
N GLN A 264 13.59 16.78 6.19
CA GLN A 264 13.99 16.66 4.78
C GLN A 264 14.16 15.20 4.33
N SER A 265 14.12 14.25 5.25
CA SER A 265 14.19 12.81 4.99
C SER A 265 12.77 12.25 4.81
N TRP A 266 12.39 11.98 3.58
CA TRP A 266 11.03 11.58 3.21
C TRP A 266 10.92 10.09 2.97
N LYS A 267 9.98 9.43 3.63
CA LYS A 267 9.61 8.06 3.32
C LYS A 267 8.48 8.09 2.30
N ILE A 268 8.68 7.42 1.17
CA ILE A 268 7.69 7.32 0.10
C ILE A 268 7.16 5.88 0.11
N THR A 269 5.93 5.69 0.57
CA THR A 269 5.32 4.36 0.70
C THR A 269 4.21 4.20 -0.32
N SER A 270 4.29 3.18 -1.17
CA SER A 270 3.18 2.87 -2.09
C SER A 270 1.91 2.55 -1.31
N THR A 271 0.81 3.21 -1.67
CA THR A 271 -0.53 2.91 -1.16
C THR A 271 -1.32 2.02 -2.11
N GLY A 272 -0.69 1.56 -3.20
CA GLY A 272 -1.32 0.87 -4.31
C GLY A 272 -1.94 1.81 -5.36
N ASN A 273 -2.36 1.24 -6.49
CA ASN A 273 -3.00 1.94 -7.60
C ASN A 273 -2.19 3.12 -8.18
N GLY A 274 -0.85 3.06 -8.11
CA GLY A 274 0.03 4.12 -8.60
C GLY A 274 0.08 5.37 -7.70
N PHE A 275 -0.43 5.28 -6.47
CA PHE A 275 -0.35 6.34 -5.47
C PHE A 275 0.63 5.99 -4.35
N TYR A 276 1.12 7.05 -3.72
CA TYR A 276 2.12 7.02 -2.68
C TYR A 276 1.67 7.91 -1.52
N ARG A 277 2.04 7.51 -0.31
CA ARG A 277 1.98 8.32 0.90
C ARG A 277 3.39 8.81 1.20
N LEU A 278 3.52 10.10 1.45
CA LEU A 278 4.78 10.72 1.84
C LEU A 278 4.72 11.08 3.33
N THR A 279 5.66 10.54 4.10
CA THR A 279 5.87 10.86 5.52
C THR A 279 7.31 11.31 5.72
N THR A 280 7.62 11.95 6.86
CA THR A 280 9.00 12.36 7.18
C THR A 280 9.56 11.51 8.30
N GLN A 281 10.88 11.41 8.37
CA GLN A 281 11.56 10.76 9.51
C GLN A 281 11.21 11.42 10.86
N TRP A 282 10.88 12.72 10.86
CA TRP A 282 10.57 13.47 12.07
C TRP A 282 9.26 13.03 12.76
N GLN A 283 8.15 12.99 12.02
CA GLN A 283 6.81 12.66 12.57
C GLN A 283 6.39 11.23 12.27
N GLY A 284 7.18 10.52 11.47
CA GLY A 284 6.90 9.14 11.07
C GLY A 284 5.53 9.00 10.43
N ASP A 285 4.93 7.83 10.65
CA ASP A 285 3.68 7.43 9.99
C ASP A 285 2.41 8.06 10.60
N ASP A 286 2.55 8.91 11.63
CA ASP A 286 1.43 9.63 12.26
C ASP A 286 1.00 10.88 11.49
N LYS A 287 1.88 11.43 10.66
CA LYS A 287 1.56 12.58 9.81
C LYS A 287 2.07 12.41 8.38
N SER A 288 1.21 12.75 7.43
CA SER A 288 1.47 12.62 6.00
C SER A 288 1.36 13.95 5.27
N PHE A 289 2.09 14.05 4.17
CA PHE A 289 2.03 15.18 3.28
C PHE A 289 0.65 15.27 2.64
N SER A 290 0.00 16.42 2.81
CA SER A 290 -1.41 16.59 2.50
C SER A 290 -1.69 17.95 1.87
N VAL A 291 -2.70 17.99 1.00
CA VAL A 291 -3.34 19.24 0.58
C VAL A 291 -4.42 19.62 1.59
N VAL A 292 -4.44 20.88 2.00
CA VAL A 292 -5.51 21.42 2.85
C VAL A 292 -6.82 21.45 2.06
N LYS A 293 -7.88 20.88 2.64
CA LYS A 293 -9.23 20.88 2.09
C LYS A 293 -10.19 21.56 3.07
N ASP A 294 -10.19 22.87 3.03
CA ASP A 294 -11.03 23.74 3.87
C ASP A 294 -12.15 24.43 3.09
N GLY A 295 -12.22 24.19 1.77
CA GLY A 295 -13.20 24.82 0.87
C GLY A 295 -12.88 26.27 0.50
N LYS A 296 -11.75 26.83 0.98
CA LYS A 296 -11.32 28.21 0.74
C LYS A 296 -9.97 28.25 0.03
N ASN A 297 -8.95 27.61 0.60
CA ASN A 297 -7.59 27.58 0.07
C ASN A 297 -7.13 26.15 -0.20
N ASN A 298 -7.70 25.56 -1.25
CA ASN A 298 -7.49 24.19 -1.66
C ASN A 298 -6.12 23.92 -2.35
N ASN A 299 -5.20 24.88 -2.32
CA ASN A 299 -3.87 24.75 -2.92
C ASN A 299 -2.75 24.73 -1.88
N GLN A 300 -3.09 24.96 -0.60
CA GLN A 300 -2.11 24.97 0.48
C GLN A 300 -1.71 23.55 0.87
N LEU A 301 -0.44 23.40 1.26
CA LEU A 301 0.15 22.13 1.64
C LEU A 301 0.54 22.11 3.11
N ILE A 302 0.38 20.95 3.74
CA ILE A 302 0.62 20.74 5.18
C ILE A 302 1.08 19.32 5.47
N LEU A 303 1.75 19.12 6.60
CA LEU A 303 1.91 17.81 7.22
C LEU A 303 0.74 17.53 8.19
N ALA A 304 -0.30 16.85 7.68
CA ALA A 304 -1.53 16.58 8.42
C ALA A 304 -1.50 15.21 9.11
N LYS A 305 -2.39 14.98 10.09
CA LYS A 305 -2.57 13.66 10.70
C LYS A 305 -2.86 12.62 9.61
N THR A 306 -2.15 11.52 9.63
CA THR A 306 -2.31 10.44 8.66
C THR A 306 -3.71 9.86 8.72
N SER A 307 -4.37 9.88 7.57
CA SER A 307 -5.68 9.29 7.33
C SER A 307 -5.76 8.75 5.90
N ASP A 308 -6.74 7.90 5.64
CA ASP A 308 -6.93 7.31 4.31
C ASP A 308 -7.82 8.23 3.47
N CYS A 309 -7.23 9.32 2.96
CA CYS A 309 -7.95 10.36 2.26
C CYS A 309 -7.20 10.82 1.00
N GLN A 310 -7.95 11.24 -0.02
CA GLN A 310 -7.44 11.52 -1.38
C GLN A 310 -6.44 12.70 -1.41
N GLU A 311 -6.46 13.54 -0.39
CA GLU A 311 -5.58 14.70 -0.20
C GLU A 311 -4.17 14.27 0.26
N GLN A 312 -4.00 13.03 0.71
CA GLN A 312 -2.72 12.45 1.18
C GLN A 312 -2.13 11.40 0.25
N TYR A 313 -2.85 11.06 -0.82
CA TYR A 313 -2.42 10.10 -1.83
C TYR A 313 -1.85 10.83 -3.03
N TRP A 314 -0.56 10.63 -3.26
CA TRP A 314 0.22 11.33 -4.27
C TRP A 314 0.55 10.39 -5.43
N LYS A 315 0.24 10.81 -6.65
CA LYS A 315 0.76 10.17 -7.84
C LYS A 315 2.10 10.78 -8.18
N ILE A 316 3.10 9.95 -8.43
CA ILE A 316 4.45 10.36 -8.82
C ILE A 316 4.68 9.86 -10.25
N THR A 317 4.80 10.78 -11.21
CA THR A 317 4.94 10.46 -12.64
C THR A 317 6.28 10.96 -13.14
N LYS A 318 7.10 10.11 -13.77
CA LYS A 318 8.34 10.53 -14.44
C LYS A 318 8.00 11.47 -15.61
N VAL A 319 8.74 12.57 -15.78
CA VAL A 319 8.48 13.62 -16.78
C VAL A 319 9.71 14.04 -17.57
#